data_AF-A0A961FW78-F1
#
_entry.id   AF-A0A961FW78-F1
#
_cell.length_a   1.000
_cell.length_b   1.000
_cell.length_c   1.000
_cell.angle_alpha   90.00
_cell.angle_beta   90.00
_cell.angle_gamma   90.00
#
_symmetry.space_group_name_H-M   'P 1'
#
loop_
_entity.id
_entity.type
_entity.pdbx_description
1 polymer ?
#
loop_
_entity_poly.entity_id
_entity_poly.type
_entity_poly.pdbx_seq_one_letter_code
_entity_poly.pdbx_strand_id
1 'polypeptide(L)'
;LRVWGDGRVFVVGTKGTLEIRKYIALARQEPANKIFWVDGEEEHEIDCDGSTGFPFFGEMILDLLNGTETAMTQEHIFKAAELSMLAQRMADAAE
;
A
#
# COMPACT_ATOMS: atom_id res chain seq x y z
N LEU A 1 20.03 -12.48 4.60
CA LEU A 1 18.60 -12.12 4.76
C LEU A 1 18.04 -11.84 3.37
N ARG A 2 16.84 -12.31 3.01
CA ARG A 2 16.23 -12.04 1.68
C ARG A 2 15.66 -10.62 1.58
N VAL A 3 15.03 -10.15 2.66
CA VAL A 3 14.56 -8.77 2.87
C VAL A 3 14.59 -8.45 4.36
N TRP A 4 14.69 -7.16 4.74
CA TRP A 4 14.70 -6.72 6.14
C TRP A 4 13.30 -6.61 6.77
N GLY A 5 12.30 -6.23 5.98
CA GLY A 5 10.91 -6.08 6.44
C GLY A 5 9.94 -6.99 5.67
N ASP A 6 8.98 -7.56 6.39
CA ASP A 6 7.84 -8.28 5.84
C ASP A 6 6.63 -7.33 5.76
N GLY A 7 6.65 -6.46 4.76
CA GLY A 7 5.64 -5.43 4.56
C GLY A 7 4.34 -6.03 4.06
N ARG A 8 3.29 -5.96 4.89
CA ARG A 8 1.95 -6.47 4.55
C ARG A 8 0.87 -5.43 4.75
N VAL A 9 -0.22 -5.59 4.01
CA VAL A 9 -1.47 -4.83 4.19
C VAL A 9 -2.62 -5.82 4.13
N PHE A 10 -3.56 -5.70 5.06
CA PHE A 10 -4.81 -6.43 5.03
C PHE A 10 -5.95 -5.45 4.78
N VAL A 11 -6.80 -5.74 3.79
CA VAL A 11 -8.02 -4.99 3.52
C VAL A 11 -9.19 -5.93 3.79
N VAL A 12 -9.97 -5.61 4.82
CA VAL A 12 -11.11 -6.44 5.24
C VAL A 12 -12.40 -5.80 4.74
N GLY A 13 -13.04 -6.44 3.78
CA GLY A 13 -14.34 -6.05 3.25
C GLY A 13 -15.47 -6.86 3.87
N THR A 14 -16.71 -6.46 3.58
CA THR A 14 -17.91 -7.17 4.07
C THR A 14 -18.18 -8.50 3.38
N LYS A 15 -17.50 -8.79 2.27
CA LYS A 15 -17.72 -9.98 1.42
C LYS A 15 -16.42 -10.73 1.09
N GLY A 16 -15.33 -10.36 1.73
CA GLY A 16 -14.01 -10.87 1.36
C GLY A 16 -12.89 -10.05 1.96
N THR A 17 -11.67 -10.53 1.79
CA THR A 17 -10.47 -9.88 2.31
C THR A 17 -9.33 -9.95 1.31
N LEU A 18 -8.44 -8.97 1.34
CA LEU A 18 -7.20 -8.95 0.59
C LEU A 18 -6.01 -8.97 1.56
N GLU A 19 -5.00 -9.78 1.29
CA GLU A 19 -3.67 -9.71 1.87
C GLU A 19 -2.66 -9.33 0.78
N ILE A 20 -2.02 -8.17 0.93
CA ILE A 20 -0.96 -7.69 0.05
C ILE A 20 0.38 -8.03 0.71
N ARG A 21 1.21 -8.85 0.05
CA ARG A 21 2.57 -9.18 0.46
C ARG A 21 3.58 -8.48 -0.46
N LYS A 22 4.15 -7.37 0.03
CA LYS A 22 4.97 -6.47 -0.79
C LYS A 22 6.33 -7.05 -1.12
N TYR A 23 7.04 -7.58 -0.13
CA TYR A 23 8.48 -7.86 -0.26
C TYR A 23 8.84 -9.34 -0.25
N ILE A 24 8.08 -10.17 0.46
CA ILE A 24 8.41 -11.59 0.63
C ILE A 24 7.18 -12.40 1.04
N ALA A 25 7.14 -13.65 0.59
CA ALA A 25 6.38 -14.71 1.25
C ALA A 25 7.34 -15.56 2.10
N LEU A 26 7.21 -15.47 3.43
CA LEU A 26 8.05 -16.24 4.36
C LEU A 26 7.88 -17.74 4.14
N ALA A 27 8.98 -18.49 4.29
CA ALA A 27 9.05 -19.95 4.08
C ALA A 27 8.65 -20.44 2.66
N ARG A 28 8.51 -19.54 1.68
CA ARG A 28 8.27 -19.88 0.27
C ARG A 28 9.34 -19.28 -0.63
N GLN A 29 9.61 -19.90 -1.77
CA GLN A 29 10.47 -19.32 -2.81
C GLN A 29 9.73 -18.33 -3.73
N GLU A 30 8.49 -17.99 -3.39
CA GLU A 30 7.63 -17.13 -4.21
C GLU A 30 8.23 -15.72 -4.44
N PRO A 31 7.87 -15.07 -5.58
CA PRO A 31 8.22 -13.69 -5.88
C PRO A 31 7.69 -12.70 -4.83
N ALA A 32 8.22 -11.47 -4.88
CA ALA A 32 7.64 -10.32 -4.19
C ALA A 32 6.33 -9.88 -4.88
N ASN A 33 5.66 -8.84 -4.38
CA ASN A 33 4.52 -8.21 -5.04
C ASN A 33 3.33 -9.17 -5.33
N LYS A 34 2.83 -9.82 -4.27
CA LYS A 34 1.66 -10.71 -4.37
C LYS A 34 0.44 -10.11 -3.69
N ILE A 35 -0.74 -10.33 -4.28
CA ILE A 35 -2.03 -10.08 -3.64
C ILE A 35 -2.77 -11.41 -3.54
N PHE A 36 -3.08 -11.83 -2.33
CA PHE A 36 -4.01 -12.90 -2.05
C PHE A 36 -5.35 -12.28 -1.73
N TRP A 37 -6.43 -12.82 -2.27
CA TRP A 37 -7.75 -12.36 -1.89
C TRP A 37 -8.73 -13.52 -1.87
N VAL A 38 -9.73 -13.39 -1.02
CA VAL A 38 -10.79 -14.38 -0.85
C VAL A 38 -12.11 -13.66 -0.88
N ASP A 39 -13.11 -14.31 -1.45
CA ASP A 39 -14.50 -13.88 -1.36
C ASP A 39 -15.38 -15.00 -0.80
N GLY A 40 -16.68 -14.97 -1.10
CA GLY A 40 -17.62 -16.00 -0.64
C GLY A 40 -17.55 -17.31 -1.42
N GLU A 41 -16.74 -17.39 -2.49
CA GLU A 41 -16.71 -18.51 -3.42
C GLU A 41 -15.33 -19.16 -3.43
N GLU A 42 -14.25 -18.40 -3.61
CA GLU A 42 -12.91 -18.98 -3.78
C GLU A 42 -11.75 -18.11 -3.25
N GLU A 43 -10.57 -18.73 -3.24
CA GLU A 43 -9.30 -18.09 -2.90
C GLU A 43 -8.51 -17.82 -4.19
N HIS A 44 -7.94 -16.63 -4.28
CA HIS A 44 -7.24 -16.16 -5.47
C HIS A 44 -5.85 -15.62 -5.15
N GLU A 45 -4.95 -15.73 -6.13
CA GLU A 45 -3.63 -15.12 -6.12
C GLU A 45 -3.42 -14.27 -7.37
N ILE A 46 -2.89 -13.06 -7.18
CA ILE A 46 -2.44 -12.17 -8.25
C ILE A 46 -0.92 -11.98 -8.12
N ASP A 47 -0.21 -12.26 -9.22
CA ASP A 47 1.17 -11.85 -9.40
C ASP A 47 1.20 -10.43 -9.97
N CYS A 48 1.72 -9.47 -9.19
CA CYS A 48 1.74 -8.08 -9.61
C CYS A 48 3.01 -7.70 -10.39
N ASP A 49 4.03 -8.56 -10.46
CA ASP A 49 5.28 -8.23 -11.15
C ASP A 49 5.03 -8.00 -12.65
N GLY A 50 5.41 -6.80 -13.13
CA GLY A 50 5.21 -6.39 -14.52
C GLY A 50 3.74 -6.19 -14.95
N SER A 51 2.79 -6.33 -14.03
CA SER A 51 1.35 -6.21 -14.33
C SER A 51 0.84 -4.76 -14.36
N THR A 52 1.51 -3.85 -13.65
CA THR A 52 1.12 -2.44 -13.52
C THR A 52 2.30 -1.50 -13.72
N GLY A 53 2.04 -0.28 -14.21
CA GLY A 53 3.03 0.80 -14.24
C GLY A 53 3.16 1.54 -12.91
N PHE A 54 3.99 2.58 -12.89
CA PHE A 54 4.21 3.47 -11.73
C PHE A 54 3.74 4.90 -12.07
N PRO A 55 2.42 5.19 -11.98
CA PRO A 55 1.84 6.41 -12.56
C PRO A 55 2.20 7.69 -11.78
N PHE A 56 2.41 7.58 -10.47
CA PHE A 56 2.48 8.71 -9.55
C PHE A 56 3.41 9.85 -10.00
N PHE A 57 4.66 9.56 -10.40
CA PHE A 57 5.59 10.62 -10.78
C PHE A 57 5.23 11.30 -12.09
N GLY A 58 4.69 10.55 -13.06
CA GLY A 58 4.22 11.11 -14.32
C GLY A 58 3.04 12.04 -14.09
N GLU A 59 2.07 11.60 -13.28
CA GLU A 59 0.91 12.40 -12.89
C GLU A 59 1.33 13.62 -12.07
N MET A 60 2.27 13.49 -11.14
CA MET A 60 2.76 14.61 -10.32
C MET A 60 3.43 15.69 -11.17
N ILE A 61 4.21 15.31 -12.19
CA ILE A 61 4.81 16.28 -13.12
C ILE A 61 3.71 17.02 -13.90
N LEU A 62 2.68 16.31 -14.36
CA LEU A 62 1.54 16.92 -15.04
C LEU A 62 0.75 17.84 -14.11
N ASP A 63 0.61 17.48 -12.84
CA ASP A 63 -0.03 18.31 -11.82
C ASP A 63 0.70 19.64 -11.62
N LEU A 64 2.04 19.62 -11.59
CA LEU A 64 2.85 20.84 -11.51
C LEU A 64 2.70 21.73 -12.75
N LEU A 65 2.65 21.14 -13.94
CA LEU A 65 2.54 21.88 -15.20
C LEU A 65 1.14 22.49 -15.39
N ASN A 66 0.10 21.79 -14.93
CA ASN A 66 -1.28 22.15 -15.21
C ASN A 66 -2.02 22.77 -14.00
N GLY A 67 -1.39 22.78 -12.82
CA GLY A 67 -2.04 23.23 -11.58
C GLY A 67 -3.18 22.31 -11.15
N THR A 68 -3.02 20.99 -11.33
CA THR A 68 -4.01 19.97 -10.97
C THR A 68 -3.54 19.12 -9.78
N GLU A 69 -4.37 18.17 -9.33
CA GLU A 69 -4.07 17.26 -8.21
C GLU A 69 -4.49 15.81 -8.52
N THR A 70 -4.19 15.35 -9.73
CA THR A 70 -4.57 14.02 -10.25
C THR A 70 -3.79 12.90 -9.54
N ALA A 71 -2.50 13.10 -9.28
CA ALA A 71 -1.65 12.09 -8.65
C ALA A 71 -2.09 11.81 -7.21
N MET A 72 -2.41 12.87 -6.47
CA MET A 72 -2.88 12.84 -5.09
C MET A 72 -3.31 14.24 -4.66
N THR A 73 -4.45 14.37 -3.98
CA THR A 73 -4.90 15.66 -3.42
C THR A 73 -3.96 16.14 -2.30
N GLN A 74 -3.73 17.45 -2.23
CA GLN A 74 -2.97 18.06 -1.13
C GLN A 74 -3.64 17.82 0.22
N GLU A 75 -4.98 17.82 0.28
CA GLU A 75 -5.73 17.51 1.49
C GLU A 75 -5.37 16.11 2.03
N HIS A 76 -5.31 15.10 1.16
CA HIS A 76 -4.91 13.75 1.55
C HIS A 76 -3.46 13.69 2.06
N ILE A 77 -2.53 14.39 1.39
CA ILE A 77 -1.12 14.46 1.82
C ILE A 77 -1.02 15.03 3.24
N PHE A 78 -1.68 16.17 3.49
CA PHE A 78 -1.66 16.77 4.83
C PHE A 78 -2.36 15.90 5.86
N LYS A 79 -3.46 15.22 5.50
CA LYS A 79 -4.14 14.35 6.44
C LYS A 79 -3.28 13.16 6.88
N ALA A 80 -2.54 12.55 5.95
CA ALA A 80 -1.61 11.47 6.28
C ALA A 80 -0.48 11.95 7.22
N ALA A 81 0.08 13.15 6.95
CA ALA A 81 1.11 13.74 7.79
C ALA A 81 0.59 14.15 9.19
N GLU A 82 -0.62 14.69 9.28
CA GLU A 82 -1.26 15.03 10.56
C GLU A 82 -1.44 13.77 11.42
N LEU A 83 -2.01 12.71 10.84
CA LEU A 83 -2.28 11.46 11.57
C LEU A 83 -1.01 10.81 12.11
N SER A 84 0.09 10.80 11.35
CA SER A 84 1.36 10.24 11.82
C SER A 84 1.94 11.04 12.99
N MET A 85 1.88 12.37 12.93
CA MET A 85 2.34 13.24 14.02
C MET A 85 1.48 13.11 15.28
N LEU A 86 0.16 12.97 15.12
CA LEU A 86 -0.75 12.72 16.25
C LEU A 86 -0.45 11.37 16.91
N ALA A 87 -0.26 10.32 16.11
CA ALA A 87 0.09 8.99 16.63
C ALA A 87 1.43 9.02 17.38
N GLN A 88 2.44 9.71 16.85
CA GLN A 88 3.74 9.84 17.53
C GLN A 88 3.60 10.61 18.85
N ARG A 89 2.86 11.72 18.86
CA ARG A 89 2.60 12.47 20.10
C ARG A 89 1.95 11.61 21.18
N MET A 90 1.03 10.73 20.81
CA MET A 90 0.38 9.80 21.74
C MET A 90 1.38 8.78 22.31
N ALA A 91 2.31 8.30 21.49
CA ALA A 91 3.36 7.37 21.93
C ALA A 91 4.33 8.06 22.89
N ASP A 92 4.82 9.26 22.57
CA ASP A 92 5.75 10.02 23.41
C ASP A 92 5.15 10.36 24.79
N ALA A 93 3.83 10.58 24.85
CA ALA A 93 3.13 10.87 26.10
C ALA A 93 2.81 9.63 26.96
N ALA A 94 3.00 8.43 26.41
CA ALA A 94 2.78 7.17 27.12
C ALA A 94 4.05 6.65 27.84
N GLU A 95 5.20 7.30 27.61
CA GLU A 95 6.47 7.08 28.30
C GLU A 95 6.56 7.92 29.58
#